data_AF-A0A7Y2SPK8-F1
#
_entry.id   AF-A0A7Y2SPK8-F1
#
_cell.length_a   1.000
_cell.length_b   1.000
_cell.length_c   1.000
_cell.angle_alpha   90.00
_cell.angle_beta   90.00
_cell.angle_gamma   90.00
#
_symmetry.space_group_name_H-M   'P 1'
#
loop_
_entity.id
_entity.type
_entity.pdbx_description
1 polymer ?
#
loop_
_entity_poly.entity_id
_entity_poly.type
_entity_poly.pdbx_seq_one_letter_code
_entity_poly.pdbx_strand_id
1 'polypeptide(L)'
;MATKIRKQIYLEPAQETMLKRIAGATGVPEAEIIRQAIDRHIQRVQVSRRDRRAWAAERDYLAQLVAAGPVAGARAWRREDLYEG
;
A
#
# COMPACT_ATOMS: atom_id res chain seq x y z
N MET A 1 12.81 20.62 16.05
CA MET A 1 12.36 19.51 16.92
C MET A 1 10.90 19.23 16.60
N ALA A 2 10.55 18.03 16.11
CA ALA A 2 9.15 17.70 15.87
C ALA A 2 8.40 17.55 17.21
N THR A 3 7.37 18.35 17.42
CA THR A 3 6.53 18.32 18.63
C THR A 3 5.81 16.98 18.71
N LYS A 4 6.02 16.22 19.80
CA LYS A 4 5.35 14.93 20.04
C LYS A 4 4.14 15.14 20.96
N ILE A 5 3.02 14.49 20.66
CA ILE A 5 1.80 14.52 21.48
C ILE A 5 1.76 13.26 22.35
N ARG A 6 1.60 13.42 23.67
CA ARG A 6 1.43 12.28 24.59
C ARG A 6 0.07 11.62 24.38
N LYS A 7 0.07 10.31 24.17
CA LYS A 7 -1.13 9.46 24.12
C LYS A 7 -1.01 8.36 25.17
N GLN A 8 -2.11 8.03 25.82
CA GLN A 8 -2.21 6.88 26.74
C GLN A 8 -3.06 5.82 26.05
N ILE A 9 -2.56 4.59 26.01
CA ILE A 9 -3.21 3.44 25.39
C ILE A 9 -3.09 2.24 26.32
N TYR A 10 -4.08 1.36 26.31
CA TYR A 10 -4.01 0.06 26.96
C TYR A 10 -3.48 -0.97 25.97
N LEU A 11 -2.56 -1.80 26.42
CA LEU A 11 -2.01 -2.93 25.66
C LEU A 11 -2.37 -4.23 26.37
N GLU A 12 -2.56 -5.28 25.61
CA GLU A 12 -2.71 -6.62 26.17
C GLU A 12 -1.39 -7.11 26.77
N PRO A 13 -1.41 -7.99 27.80
CA PRO A 13 -0.17 -8.51 28.41
C PRO A 13 0.79 -9.16 27.40
N ALA A 14 0.24 -9.81 26.36
CA ALA A 14 1.03 -10.41 25.29
C ALA A 14 1.75 -9.35 24.43
N GLN A 15 1.08 -8.22 24.15
CA GLN A 15 1.64 -7.12 23.37
C GLN A 15 2.76 -6.41 24.14
N GLU A 16 2.57 -6.18 25.45
CA GLU A 16 3.59 -5.64 26.35
C GLU A 16 4.86 -6.52 26.36
N THR A 17 4.67 -7.84 26.52
CA THR A 17 5.78 -8.79 26.52
C THR A 17 6.55 -8.78 25.19
N MET A 18 5.83 -8.74 24.07
CA MET A 18 6.43 -8.65 22.75
C MET A 18 7.19 -7.33 22.55
N LEU A 19 6.61 -6.21 22.98
CA LEU A 19 7.19 -4.88 22.85
C LEU A 19 8.52 -4.78 23.60
N LYS A 20 8.57 -5.25 24.85
CA LYS A 20 9.80 -5.35 25.65
C LYS A 20 10.87 -6.22 25.00
N ARG A 21 10.46 -7.37 24.46
CA ARG A 21 11.39 -8.28 23.76
C ARG A 21 12.01 -7.59 22.54
N ILE A 22 11.21 -6.91 21.71
CA ILE A 22 11.71 -6.22 20.52
C ILE A 22 12.61 -5.05 20.92
N ALA A 23 12.22 -4.26 21.94
CA ALA A 23 13.03 -3.16 22.43
C ALA A 23 14.40 -3.64 22.94
N GLY A 24 14.42 -4.72 23.74
CA GLY A 24 15.67 -5.33 24.21
C GLY A 24 16.54 -5.90 23.10
N ALA A 25 15.94 -6.54 22.09
CA ALA A 25 16.69 -7.15 20.99
C ALA A 25 17.25 -6.11 19.99
N THR A 26 16.56 -4.98 19.81
CA THR A 26 16.93 -3.96 18.80
C THR A 26 17.63 -2.73 19.38
N GLY A 27 17.58 -2.55 20.70
CA GLY A 27 18.04 -1.32 21.36
C GLY A 27 17.17 -0.09 21.08
N VAL A 28 16.05 -0.26 20.37
CA VAL A 28 15.12 0.81 20.03
C VAL A 28 14.11 1.02 21.17
N PRO A 29 13.82 2.27 21.58
CA PRO A 29 12.83 2.53 22.62
C PRO A 29 11.44 2.02 22.23
N GLU A 30 10.69 1.50 23.21
CA GLU A 30 9.32 1.00 23.02
C GLU A 30 8.40 2.01 22.32
N ALA A 31 8.47 3.28 22.73
CA ALA A 31 7.69 4.35 22.12
C ALA A 31 8.03 4.60 20.64
N GLU A 32 9.27 4.32 20.22
CA GLU A 32 9.69 4.41 18.82
C GLU A 32 9.17 3.22 18.02
N ILE A 33 9.20 2.01 18.59
CA ILE A 33 8.59 0.82 17.98
C ILE A 33 7.09 1.03 17.75
N ILE A 34 6.37 1.59 18.74
CA ILE A 34 4.95 1.93 18.62
C ILE A 34 4.72 2.94 17.48
N ARG A 35 5.51 4.01 17.42
CA ARG A 35 5.42 5.01 16.34
C ARG A 35 5.60 4.36 14.96
N GLN A 36 6.65 3.58 14.78
CA GLN A 36 6.90 2.90 13.50
C GLN A 36 5.79 1.92 13.13
N ALA A 37 5.19 1.23 14.11
CA ALA A 37 4.06 0.35 13.86
C ALA A 37 2.82 1.14 13.38
N ILE A 38 2.54 2.29 14.00
CA ILE A 38 1.47 3.21 13.58
C ILE A 38 1.74 3.71 12.15
N ASP A 39 2.96 4.17 11.86
CA ASP A 39 3.32 4.69 10.53
C ASP A 39 3.16 3.61 9.45
N ARG A 40 3.64 2.39 9.70
CA ARG A 40 3.45 1.25 8.78
C ARG A 40 1.98 0.91 8.56
N HIS A 41 1.16 0.97 9.62
CA HIS A 41 -0.27 0.71 9.50
C HIS A 41 -0.96 1.80 8.67
N ILE A 42 -0.68 3.07 8.93
CA ILE A 42 -1.22 4.20 8.16
C ILE A 42 -0.80 4.09 6.70
N GLN A 43 0.47 3.81 6.41
CA GLN A 43 0.95 3.64 5.04
C GLN A 43 0.20 2.53 4.30
N ARG A 44 0.00 1.36 4.92
CA ARG A 44 -0.77 0.26 4.33
C ARG A 44 -2.21 0.66 4.04
N VAL A 45 -2.87 1.34 4.98
CA VAL A 45 -4.24 1.85 4.80
C VAL A 45 -4.31 2.89 3.68
N GLN A 46 -3.31 3.78 3.58
CA GLN A 46 -3.23 4.80 2.54
C GLN A 46 -2.99 4.20 1.15
N VAL A 47 -2.14 3.18 1.04
CA VAL A 47 -1.93 2.44 -0.23
C VAL A 47 -3.24 1.79 -0.67
N SER A 48 -3.89 1.03 0.23
CA SER A 48 -5.20 0.42 -0.06
C SER A 48 -6.27 1.44 -0.46
N ARG A 49 -6.24 2.64 0.11
CA ARG A 49 -7.15 3.74 -0.25
C ARG A 49 -6.78 4.40 -1.59
N ARG A 50 -5.50 4.56 -1.90
CA ARG A 50 -5.03 5.11 -3.19
C ARG A 50 -5.39 4.18 -4.34
N ASP A 51 -5.28 2.87 -4.16
CA ASP A 51 -5.67 1.89 -5.17
C ASP A 51 -7.14 2.04 -5.60
N ARG A 52 -8.06 2.37 -4.69
CA ARG A 52 -9.48 2.57 -5.07
C ARG A 52 -9.73 3.76 -5.99
N ARG A 53 -9.01 4.86 -5.81
CA ARG A 53 -9.17 6.06 -6.66
C ARG A 53 -8.45 5.89 -8.00
N ALA A 54 -7.27 5.28 -7.99
CA ALA A 54 -6.56 4.92 -9.22
C ALA A 54 -7.39 3.92 -10.05
N TRP A 55 -8.00 2.94 -9.38
CA TRP A 55 -8.89 1.97 -10.02
C TRP A 55 -10.15 2.60 -10.62
N ALA A 56 -10.73 3.63 -9.99
CA ALA A 56 -11.86 4.35 -10.56
C ALA A 56 -11.48 5.08 -11.87
N ALA A 57 -10.34 5.76 -11.89
CA ALA A 57 -9.84 6.43 -13.10
C ALA A 57 -9.52 5.44 -14.23
N GLU A 58 -8.93 4.29 -13.89
CA GLU A 58 -8.67 3.19 -14.85
C GLU A 58 -9.97 2.65 -15.45
N ARG A 59 -11.01 2.46 -14.62
CA ARG A 59 -12.32 1.99 -15.08
C ARG A 59 -13.01 2.98 -16.01
N ASP A 60 -12.92 4.27 -15.72
CA ASP A 60 -13.49 5.31 -16.58
C ASP A 60 -12.73 5.37 -17.91
N TYR A 61 -11.40 5.22 -17.89
CA TYR A 61 -10.58 5.12 -19.10
C TYR A 61 -10.93 3.87 -19.94
N LEU A 62 -11.09 2.70 -19.32
CA LEU A 62 -11.53 1.48 -20.01
C LEU A 62 -12.95 1.61 -20.56
N ALA A 63 -13.86 2.26 -19.85
CA ALA A 63 -15.22 2.52 -20.33
C ALA A 63 -15.21 3.44 -21.56
N GLN A 64 -14.37 4.48 -21.55
CA GLN A 64 -14.15 5.35 -22.71
C GLN A 64 -13.56 4.57 -23.89
N LEU A 65 -12.60 3.67 -23.64
CA LEU A 65 -12.00 2.83 -24.69
C LEU A 65 -13.02 1.87 -25.32
N VAL A 66 -13.87 1.24 -24.50
CA VAL A 66 -14.95 0.36 -24.97
C VAL A 66 -15.99 1.16 -25.77
N ALA A 67 -16.35 2.37 -25.30
CA ALA A 67 -17.28 3.25 -26.00
C ALA A 67 -16.74 3.79 -27.33
N ALA A 68 -15.42 4.02 -27.42
CA ALA A 68 -14.74 4.43 -28.64
C ALA A 68 -14.74 3.33 -29.73
N GLY A 69 -15.02 2.09 -29.34
CA GLY A 69 -15.14 0.96 -30.25
C GLY A 69 -13.79 0.47 -30.81
N PRO A 70 -13.81 -0.59 -31.63
CA PRO A 70 -12.61 -1.11 -32.24
C PRO A 70 -11.96 -0.08 -33.18
N VAL A 71 -10.65 0.13 -33.03
CA VAL A 71 -9.89 0.96 -33.97
C VAL A 71 -9.94 0.31 -35.35
N ALA A 72 -10.28 1.09 -36.37
CA ALA A 72 -10.33 0.62 -37.75
C ALA A 72 -8.92 0.24 -38.24
N GLY A 73 -8.63 -1.05 -38.30
CA GLY A 73 -7.38 -1.60 -38.78
C GLY A 73 -7.31 -3.09 -38.46
N ALA A 74 -7.05 -3.92 -39.48
CA ALA A 74 -6.73 -5.32 -39.24
C ALA A 74 -5.44 -5.40 -38.40
N ARG A 75 -5.37 -6.36 -37.46
CA ARG A 75 -4.19 -6.60 -36.63
C ARG A 75 -2.96 -6.74 -37.56
N ALA A 76 -2.01 -5.82 -37.45
CA ALA A 76 -0.83 -5.77 -38.33
C ALA A 76 0.27 -6.78 -37.97
N TRP A 77 0.10 -7.48 -36.86
CA TRP A 77 1.08 -8.41 -36.30
C TRP A 77 0.48 -9.81 -36.30
N ARG A 78 1.25 -10.76 -36.84
CA ARG A 78 0.91 -12.17 -36.85
C ARG A 78 1.28 -12.76 -35.49
N ARG A 79 0.59 -13.83 -35.09
CA ARG A 79 0.82 -14.46 -33.78
C ARG A 79 2.25 -15.03 -33.68
N GLU A 80 2.86 -15.34 -34.82
CA GLU A 80 4.26 -15.75 -34.92
C GLU A 80 5.24 -14.68 -34.44
N ASP A 81 4.94 -13.39 -34.66
CA ASP A 81 5.83 -12.25 -34.33
C ASP A 81 5.98 -12.04 -32.79
N LEU A 82 5.18 -12.72 -31.98
CA LEU A 82 5.17 -12.63 -30.50
C LEU A 82 6.09 -13.63 -29.81
N TYR A 83 6.59 -14.65 -30.51
CA TYR A 83 7.35 -15.76 -29.92
C TYR A 83 8.82 -15.84 -30.36
N GLU A 84 9.30 -14.91 -31.19
CA GLU A 84 10.74 -14.73 -31.39
C GLU A 84 11.26 -13.61 -30.48
N GLY A 85 11.74 -14.02 -29.31
CA GLY A 85 12.50 -13.22 -28.35
C GLY A 85 13.36 -14.13 -27.49
#